data_AF-A0AA44TDD1-F1
#
_entry.id   AF-A0AA44TDD1-F1
#
_cell.length_a   1.000
_cell.length_b   1.000
_cell.length_c   1.000
_cell.angle_alpha   90.00
_cell.angle_beta   90.00
_cell.angle_gamma   90.00
#
_symmetry.space_group_name_H-M   'P 1'
#
loop_
_entity.id
_entity.type
_entity.pdbx_description
1 polymer ?
#
loop_
_entity_poly.entity_id
_entity_poly.type
_entity_poly.pdbx_seq_one_letter_code
_entity_poly.pdbx_strand_id
1 'polypeptide(L)'
;MKKKPFKVLSTLAATAVLSCTFGFGSQSVYAATPSNGEALSPIDTNLIQEERLADALKKRGVISESASKEDTLKAVEKYVEKKKGENAGKEPAAGDSVTREAADFLKNVKDAKADEKEKANQPASGPVAGQEPVKGGLNGKVPTSSAKQKQYNGDVRKDKVLVLLVEFSDFKHNN
;
A
#
# COMPACT_ATOMS: atom_id res chain seq x y z
N MET A 1 -30.42 -50.02 47.64
CA MET A 1 -30.35 -48.82 48.52
C MET A 1 -29.16 -48.97 49.46
N LYS A 2 -28.08 -48.22 49.25
CA LYS A 2 -26.96 -48.13 50.21
C LYS A 2 -26.68 -46.65 50.48
N LYS A 3 -26.67 -46.28 51.76
CA LYS A 3 -26.54 -44.91 52.27
C LYS A 3 -25.11 -44.67 52.79
N LYS A 4 -24.55 -43.50 52.43
CA LYS A 4 -23.59 -42.64 53.16
C LYS A 4 -22.16 -43.19 53.44
N PRO A 5 -21.17 -42.37 53.89
CA PRO A 5 -21.14 -40.89 54.05
C PRO A 5 -19.92 -40.18 53.43
N PHE A 6 -20.08 -38.86 53.30
CA PHE A 6 -19.05 -37.83 53.06
C PHE A 6 -17.84 -37.95 54.00
N LYS A 7 -16.63 -37.77 53.47
CA LYS A 7 -15.40 -37.50 54.21
C LYS A 7 -15.03 -36.02 54.10
N VAL A 8 -14.78 -35.42 55.25
CA VAL A 8 -14.21 -34.10 55.46
C VAL A 8 -12.69 -34.24 55.46
N LEU A 9 -11.96 -33.27 54.90
CA LEU A 9 -10.61 -32.94 55.38
C LEU A 9 -10.25 -31.50 55.00
N SER A 10 -9.69 -30.82 55.99
CA SER A 10 -9.42 -29.40 56.11
C SER A 10 -7.97 -29.08 55.71
N THR A 11 -7.65 -27.77 55.72
CA THR A 11 -6.32 -27.13 55.77
C THR A 11 -5.42 -27.19 54.52
N LEU A 12 -5.09 -26.04 53.91
CA LEU A 12 -3.98 -25.16 54.32
C LEU A 12 -4.00 -23.88 53.45
N ALA A 13 -3.87 -22.71 54.09
CA ALA A 13 -3.68 -21.44 53.41
C ALA A 13 -2.26 -21.34 52.81
N ALA A 14 -2.16 -20.85 51.57
CA ALA A 14 -0.90 -20.36 51.00
C ALA A 14 -1.20 -19.12 50.14
N THR A 15 -1.11 -17.96 50.77
CA THR A 15 -0.97 -16.66 50.10
C THR A 15 0.37 -16.62 49.37
N ALA A 16 0.35 -16.79 48.06
CA ALA A 16 1.49 -16.51 47.19
C ALA A 16 1.35 -15.09 46.62
N VAL A 17 2.10 -14.16 47.19
CA VAL A 17 2.29 -12.81 46.65
C VAL A 17 3.13 -12.94 45.39
N LEU A 18 2.49 -12.89 44.22
CA LEU A 18 3.17 -12.86 42.93
C LEU A 18 3.63 -11.42 42.65
N SER A 19 4.87 -11.15 43.04
CA SER A 19 5.66 -10.00 42.64
C SER A 19 5.94 -10.03 41.14
N CYS A 20 5.01 -9.52 40.34
CA CYS A 20 5.24 -9.27 38.92
C CYS A 20 6.05 -7.98 38.74
N THR A 21 7.38 -8.10 38.77
CA THR A 21 8.29 -7.12 38.18
C THR A 21 8.17 -7.16 36.66
N PHE A 22 7.18 -6.45 36.11
CA PHE A 22 7.17 -6.12 34.70
C PHE A 22 8.04 -4.87 34.47
N GLY A 23 9.34 -5.10 34.28
CA GLY A 23 10.19 -4.18 33.54
C GLY A 23 9.75 -4.20 32.07
N PHE A 24 8.73 -3.41 31.73
CA PHE A 24 8.30 -3.23 30.35
C PHE A 24 9.10 -2.06 29.76
N GLY A 25 10.28 -2.40 29.25
CA GLY A 25 11.01 -1.53 28.33
C GLY A 25 10.11 -1.23 27.13
N SER A 26 9.95 0.05 26.83
CA SER A 26 9.21 0.57 25.70
C SER A 26 9.82 0.07 24.39
N GLN A 27 9.37 -1.09 23.92
CA GLN A 27 9.59 -1.51 22.54
C GLN A 27 8.66 -0.64 21.69
N SER A 28 9.21 0.41 21.08
CA SER A 28 8.52 1.19 20.06
C SER A 28 8.18 0.25 18.91
N VAL A 29 6.90 -0.13 18.79
CA VAL A 29 6.40 -0.79 17.58
C VAL A 29 6.37 0.28 16.49
N TYR A 30 7.47 0.37 15.76
CA TYR A 30 7.50 1.09 14.50
C TYR A 30 6.62 0.30 13.52
N ALA A 31 5.57 0.93 13.00
CA ALA A 31 4.90 0.39 11.83
C ALA A 31 5.93 0.28 10.71
N ALA A 32 6.05 -0.89 10.08
CA ALA A 32 6.88 -1.06 8.91
C ALA A 32 6.34 -0.15 7.80
N THR A 33 6.99 0.99 7.58
CA THR A 33 6.85 1.74 6.33
C THR A 33 7.36 0.83 5.22
N PRO A 34 6.54 0.48 4.20
CA PRO A 34 7.06 -0.20 3.03
C PRO A 34 8.17 0.67 2.45
N SER A 35 9.39 0.14 2.50
CA SER A 35 10.54 0.63 1.76
C SER A 35 10.19 0.63 0.27
N ASN A 36 10.47 1.74 -0.42
CA ASN A 36 10.22 1.99 -1.84
C ASN A 36 8.76 2.20 -2.26
N GLY A 37 8.12 3.23 -1.73
CA GLY A 37 7.17 3.99 -2.54
C GLY A 37 7.97 4.95 -3.43
N GLU A 38 8.29 4.55 -4.66
CA GLU A 38 8.69 5.53 -5.67
C GLU A 38 7.66 6.66 -5.67
N ALA A 39 8.11 7.92 -5.72
CA ALA A 39 7.24 9.09 -5.76
C ALA A 39 6.12 8.82 -6.77
N LEU A 40 4.91 8.55 -6.27
CA LEU A 40 3.78 8.15 -7.08
C LEU A 40 3.52 9.33 -8.00
N SER A 41 3.83 9.15 -9.28
CA SER A 41 3.26 9.99 -10.33
C SER A 41 1.76 10.12 -10.07
N PRO A 42 1.11 11.24 -10.43
CA PRO A 42 -0.33 11.47 -10.16
C PRO A 42 -1.30 10.48 -10.83
N ILE A 43 -0.77 9.42 -11.44
CA ILE A 43 -1.49 8.37 -12.16
C ILE A 43 -1.12 7.06 -11.48
N ASP A 44 -2.13 6.38 -10.95
CA ASP A 44 -2.04 5.04 -10.39
C ASP A 44 -1.53 4.06 -11.46
N THR A 45 -0.34 3.52 -11.24
CA THR A 45 0.27 2.57 -12.15
C THR A 45 -0.38 1.20 -12.00
N ASN A 46 -1.43 0.97 -12.80
CA ASN A 46 -1.79 -0.32 -13.39
C ASN A 46 -1.82 -1.54 -12.43
N LEU A 47 -2.39 -1.38 -11.23
CA LEU A 47 -2.70 -2.56 -10.41
C LEU A 47 -3.74 -3.42 -11.14
N ILE A 48 -3.41 -4.69 -11.35
CA ILE A 48 -4.30 -5.63 -12.03
C ILE A 48 -5.49 -5.93 -11.13
N GLN A 49 -6.71 -5.73 -11.64
CA GLN A 49 -7.95 -6.09 -10.94
C GLN A 49 -8.21 -7.60 -11.11
N GLU A 50 -7.66 -8.42 -10.22
CA GLU A 50 -7.68 -9.89 -10.32
C GLU A 50 -9.10 -10.48 -10.36
N GLU A 51 -10.04 -10.00 -9.53
CA GLU A 51 -11.42 -10.49 -9.51
C GLU A 51 -12.16 -10.17 -10.82
N ARG A 52 -12.02 -8.93 -11.32
CA ARG A 52 -12.62 -8.54 -12.60
C ARG A 52 -12.03 -9.33 -13.76
N LEU A 53 -10.73 -9.60 -13.72
CA LEU A 53 -10.05 -10.45 -14.70
C LEU A 53 -10.54 -11.89 -14.60
N ALA A 54 -10.70 -12.44 -13.39
CA ALA A 54 -11.25 -13.76 -13.16
C ALA A 54 -12.64 -13.93 -13.79
N ASP A 55 -13.54 -12.99 -13.55
CA ASP A 55 -14.90 -13.00 -14.10
C ASP A 55 -14.91 -12.92 -15.63
N ALA A 56 -14.05 -12.05 -16.19
CA ALA A 56 -13.91 -11.95 -17.64
C ALA A 56 -13.33 -13.23 -18.26
N LEU A 57 -12.38 -13.88 -17.59
CA LEU A 57 -11.79 -15.15 -18.05
C LEU A 57 -12.77 -16.32 -17.92
N LYS A 58 -13.63 -16.33 -16.90
CA LYS A 58 -14.73 -17.30 -16.78
C LYS A 58 -15.76 -17.11 -17.90
N LYS A 59 -16.24 -15.88 -18.14
CA LYS A 59 -17.17 -15.56 -19.24
C LYS A 59 -16.63 -15.89 -20.63
N ARG A 60 -15.31 -15.78 -20.82
CA ARG A 60 -14.62 -16.17 -22.06
C ARG A 60 -14.41 -17.68 -22.19
N GLY A 61 -14.70 -18.47 -21.16
CA GLY A 61 -14.44 -19.91 -21.12
C GLY A 61 -12.96 -20.29 -20.96
N VAL A 62 -12.09 -19.34 -20.59
CA VAL A 62 -10.65 -19.59 -20.35
C VAL A 62 -10.43 -20.26 -19.00
N ILE A 63 -11.26 -19.93 -18.01
CA ILE A 63 -11.33 -20.59 -16.70
C ILE A 63 -12.73 -21.22 -16.60
N SER A 64 -12.82 -22.43 -16.02
CA SER A 64 -14.13 -23.04 -15.78
C SER A 64 -15.01 -22.15 -14.90
N GLU A 65 -16.28 -21.97 -15.26
CA GLU A 65 -17.25 -21.22 -14.44
C GLU A 65 -17.40 -21.84 -13.04
N SER A 66 -17.32 -23.16 -12.96
CA SER A 66 -17.42 -23.95 -11.72
C SER A 66 -16.10 -24.08 -10.95
N ALA A 67 -15.02 -23.43 -11.38
CA ALA A 67 -13.73 -23.49 -10.68
C ALA A 67 -13.84 -22.95 -9.24
N SER A 68 -13.15 -23.61 -8.31
CA SER A 68 -13.00 -23.15 -6.93
C SER A 68 -12.33 -21.78 -6.88
N LYS A 69 -12.43 -21.08 -5.75
CA LYS A 69 -11.82 -19.75 -5.60
C LYS A 69 -10.30 -19.83 -5.72
N GLU A 70 -9.72 -20.85 -5.11
CA GLU A 70 -8.29 -21.11 -5.09
C GLU A 70 -7.75 -21.46 -6.49
N ASP A 71 -8.49 -22.28 -7.25
CA ASP A 71 -8.10 -22.62 -8.62
C ASP A 71 -8.27 -21.43 -9.58
N THR A 72 -9.29 -20.60 -9.34
CA THR A 72 -9.53 -19.37 -10.11
C THR A 72 -8.36 -18.40 -9.92
N LEU A 73 -7.92 -18.17 -8.67
CA LEU A 73 -6.78 -17.29 -8.37
C LEU A 73 -5.50 -17.79 -9.04
N LYS A 74 -5.16 -19.07 -8.88
CA LYS A 74 -3.98 -19.67 -9.54
C LYS A 74 -4.04 -19.57 -11.06
N ALA A 75 -5.23 -19.72 -11.64
CA ALA A 75 -5.40 -19.60 -13.09
C ALA A 75 -5.24 -18.15 -13.57
N VAL A 76 -5.70 -17.17 -12.79
CA VAL A 76 -5.50 -15.74 -13.05
C VAL A 76 -4.01 -15.38 -12.96
N GLU A 77 -3.32 -15.81 -11.89
CA GLU A 77 -1.88 -15.61 -11.73
C GLU A 77 -1.10 -16.16 -12.93
N LYS A 78 -1.36 -17.42 -13.31
CA LYS A 78 -0.75 -18.05 -14.50
C LYS A 78 -1.07 -17.31 -15.79
N TYR A 79 -2.31 -16.83 -15.93
CA TYR A 79 -2.71 -16.06 -17.11
C TYR A 79 -1.93 -14.75 -17.19
N VAL A 80 -1.81 -14.05 -16.07
CA VAL A 80 -1.06 -12.80 -15.95
C VAL A 80 0.42 -13.03 -16.22
N GLU A 81 1.06 -14.05 -15.63
CA GLU A 81 2.46 -14.40 -15.90
C GLU A 81 2.70 -14.70 -17.39
N LYS A 82 1.83 -15.51 -17.99
CA LYS A 82 1.90 -15.84 -19.42
C LYS A 82 1.78 -14.61 -20.31
N LYS A 83 0.96 -13.63 -19.93
CA LYS A 83 0.72 -12.40 -20.71
C LYS A 83 1.70 -11.27 -20.43
N LYS A 84 2.32 -11.26 -19.24
CA LYS A 84 3.37 -10.32 -18.85
C LYS A 84 4.62 -10.47 -19.73
N GLY A 85 4.85 -11.64 -20.33
CA GLY A 85 6.08 -11.90 -21.09
C GLY A 85 7.33 -11.74 -20.21
N GLU A 86 8.50 -11.64 -20.82
CA GLU A 86 9.78 -11.53 -20.10
C GLU A 86 9.98 -10.14 -19.43
N ASN A 87 9.07 -9.18 -19.65
CA ASN A 87 9.20 -7.80 -19.17
C ASN A 87 7.84 -7.19 -18.72
N ALA A 88 7.33 -7.64 -17.57
CA ALA A 88 6.13 -7.06 -16.97
C ALA A 88 6.33 -5.55 -16.68
N GLY A 89 5.54 -4.69 -17.33
CA GLY A 89 5.57 -3.23 -17.09
C GLY A 89 6.71 -2.48 -17.78
N LYS A 90 7.50 -3.15 -18.62
CA LYS A 90 8.51 -2.52 -19.47
C LYS A 90 8.25 -2.99 -20.89
N GLU A 91 7.85 -2.08 -21.78
CA GLU A 91 7.96 -2.41 -23.21
C GLU A 91 9.42 -2.80 -23.50
N PRO A 92 9.66 -3.84 -24.33
CA PRO A 92 11.01 -4.14 -24.77
C PRO A 92 11.58 -2.84 -25.32
N ALA A 93 12.75 -2.44 -24.84
CA ALA A 93 13.45 -1.29 -25.40
C ALA A 93 13.50 -1.52 -26.91
N ALA A 94 12.88 -0.62 -27.68
CA ALA A 94 12.98 -0.66 -29.13
C ALA A 94 14.48 -0.81 -29.44
N GLY A 95 14.82 -1.78 -30.29
CA GLY A 95 16.22 -2.15 -30.61
C GLY A 95 16.99 -1.06 -31.36
N ASP A 96 16.69 0.21 -31.10
CA ASP A 96 17.35 1.37 -31.65
C ASP A 96 18.74 1.51 -31.03
N SER A 97 19.73 1.55 -31.91
CA SER A 97 21.06 2.01 -31.56
C SER A 97 20.98 3.45 -31.04
N VAL A 98 21.36 3.64 -29.78
CA VAL A 98 21.32 4.95 -29.11
C VAL A 98 22.29 5.90 -29.80
N THR A 99 21.78 6.95 -30.45
CA THR A 99 22.61 8.05 -30.95
C THR A 99 23.22 8.83 -29.78
N ARG A 100 24.26 9.62 -30.03
CA ARG A 100 24.95 10.39 -28.98
C ARG A 100 23.98 11.37 -28.28
N GLU A 101 23.07 11.97 -29.05
CA GLU A 101 22.06 12.91 -28.56
C GLU A 101 21.03 12.22 -27.65
N ALA A 102 20.64 10.98 -27.98
CA ALA A 102 19.77 10.19 -27.13
C ALA A 102 20.47 9.80 -25.82
N ALA A 103 21.78 9.52 -25.84
CA ALA A 103 22.55 9.24 -24.64
C ALA A 103 22.63 10.46 -23.68
N ASP A 104 22.87 11.66 -24.23
CA ASP A 104 22.92 12.90 -23.45
C ASP A 104 21.54 13.24 -22.85
N PHE A 105 20.46 13.04 -23.60
CA PHE A 105 19.09 13.18 -23.09
C PHE A 105 18.81 12.21 -21.94
N LEU A 106 19.14 10.92 -22.11
CA LEU A 106 18.95 9.90 -21.08
C LEU A 106 19.76 10.21 -19.81
N LYS A 107 20.96 10.78 -19.95
CA LYS A 107 21.75 11.24 -18.80
C LYS A 107 21.02 12.36 -18.05
N ASN A 108 20.56 13.39 -18.74
CA ASN A 108 19.83 14.51 -18.12
C ASN A 108 18.55 14.03 -17.38
N VAL A 109 17.84 13.05 -17.95
CA VAL A 109 16.66 12.45 -17.30
C VAL A 109 17.05 11.70 -16.02
N LYS A 110 18.18 10.97 -16.02
CA LYS A 110 18.66 10.26 -14.83
C LYS A 110 19.08 11.24 -13.74
N ASP A 111 19.81 12.28 -14.10
CA ASP A 111 20.29 13.30 -13.16
C ASP A 111 19.09 14.03 -12.51
N ALA A 112 18.10 14.46 -13.31
CA ALA A 112 16.89 15.09 -12.78
C ALA A 112 16.10 14.17 -11.82
N LYS A 113 15.96 12.88 -12.15
CA LYS A 113 15.31 11.91 -11.26
C LYS A 113 16.08 11.67 -9.97
N ALA A 114 17.42 11.71 -10.02
CA ALA A 114 18.26 11.60 -8.83
C ALA A 114 18.06 12.82 -7.92
N ASP A 115 18.07 14.03 -8.49
CA ASP A 115 17.83 15.27 -7.76
C ASP A 115 16.44 15.31 -7.11
N GLU A 116 15.40 14.85 -7.80
CA GLU A 116 14.05 14.74 -7.23
C GLU A 116 14.00 13.75 -6.06
N LYS A 117 14.64 12.59 -6.19
CA LYS A 117 14.72 11.59 -5.11
C LYS A 117 15.50 12.13 -3.91
N GLU A 118 16.58 12.88 -4.13
CA GLU A 118 17.35 13.50 -3.06
C GLU A 118 16.52 14.55 -2.32
N LYS A 119 15.83 15.44 -3.05
CA LYS A 119 14.93 16.46 -2.46
C LYS A 119 13.77 15.84 -1.68
N ALA A 120 13.23 14.71 -2.13
CA ALA A 120 12.17 14.00 -1.41
C ALA A 120 12.62 13.41 -0.06
N ASN A 121 13.91 13.05 0.06
CA ASN A 121 14.49 12.52 1.30
C ASN A 121 14.91 13.61 2.30
N GLN A 122 14.94 14.88 1.87
CA GLN A 122 15.22 15.98 2.78
C GLN A 122 13.98 16.26 3.66
N PRO A 123 14.13 16.32 5.00
CA PRO A 123 13.01 16.62 5.87
C PRO A 123 12.46 18.02 5.54
N ALA A 124 11.18 18.08 5.20
CA ALA A 124 10.51 19.36 5.03
C ALA A 124 10.63 20.16 6.32
N SER A 125 11.22 21.36 6.23
CA SER A 125 11.36 22.29 7.35
C SER A 125 10.01 22.96 7.63
N GLY A 126 9.04 22.18 8.07
CA GLY A 126 7.77 22.65 8.59
C GLY A 126 7.81 22.62 10.11
N PRO A 127 7.13 23.57 10.80
CA PRO A 127 6.96 23.45 12.24
C PRO A 127 6.26 22.12 12.55
N VAL A 128 6.93 21.23 13.28
CA VAL A 128 6.29 20.10 13.92
C VAL A 128 5.34 20.71 14.95
N ALA A 129 4.06 20.79 14.64
CA ALA A 129 3.04 21.22 15.58
C ALA A 129 2.81 20.09 16.60
N GLY A 130 3.82 19.80 17.42
CA GLY A 130 3.65 19.15 18.70
C GLY A 130 2.99 20.17 19.61
N GLN A 131 1.67 20.13 19.72
CA GLN A 131 0.97 20.84 20.78
C GLN A 131 1.56 20.36 22.10
N GLU A 132 2.07 21.28 22.91
CA GLU A 132 2.45 20.98 24.28
C GLU A 132 1.29 20.23 24.95
N PRO A 133 1.56 19.20 25.78
CA PRO A 133 0.50 18.41 26.38
C PRO A 133 -0.38 19.30 27.25
N VAL A 134 -1.54 19.69 26.72
CA VAL A 134 -2.51 20.52 27.44
C VAL A 134 -3.08 19.64 28.56
N LYS A 135 -2.60 19.87 29.79
CA LYS A 135 -3.16 19.25 31.00
C LYS A 135 -4.60 19.74 31.19
N GLY A 136 -5.58 18.90 30.90
CA GLY A 136 -6.96 19.17 31.31
C GLY A 136 -8.03 18.65 30.35
N GLY A 137 -8.09 17.34 30.13
CA GLY A 137 -9.29 16.69 29.60
C GLY A 137 -9.80 15.70 30.65
N LEU A 138 -11.06 15.82 31.07
CA LEU A 138 -11.72 14.95 32.07
C LEU A 138 -11.63 13.44 31.79
N ASN A 139 -11.15 13.03 30.60
CA ASN A 139 -11.14 11.66 30.10
C ASN A 139 -9.76 11.18 29.57
N GLY A 140 -8.65 11.87 29.89
CA GLY A 140 -7.29 11.44 29.49
C GLY A 140 -6.96 11.55 27.99
N LYS A 141 -7.85 12.14 27.18
CA LYS A 141 -7.61 12.44 25.75
C LYS A 141 -7.24 13.91 25.57
N VAL A 142 -6.25 14.17 24.71
CA VAL A 142 -5.88 15.54 24.30
C VAL A 142 -7.06 16.14 23.53
N PRO A 143 -7.59 17.30 23.94
CA PRO A 143 -8.64 17.99 23.19
C PRO A 143 -8.14 18.34 21.79
N THR A 144 -8.78 17.80 20.76
CA THR A 144 -8.46 18.04 19.35
C THR A 144 -9.67 18.67 18.66
N SER A 145 -9.49 19.87 18.10
CA SER A 145 -10.51 20.55 17.32
C SER A 145 -10.65 19.94 15.93
N SER A 146 -11.84 20.00 15.33
CA SER A 146 -12.06 19.56 13.95
C SER A 146 -11.15 20.29 12.97
N ALA A 147 -10.61 19.56 11.99
CA ALA A 147 -9.79 20.13 10.93
C ALA A 147 -10.60 21.16 10.11
N LYS A 148 -9.98 22.31 9.81
CA LYS A 148 -10.55 23.36 8.97
C LYS A 148 -9.63 23.60 7.78
N GLN A 149 -10.20 23.59 6.57
CA GLN A 149 -9.44 23.90 5.36
C GLN A 149 -9.03 25.37 5.35
N LYS A 150 -7.72 25.64 5.25
CA LYS A 150 -7.18 26.99 5.07
C LYS A 150 -7.13 27.31 3.58
N GLN A 151 -7.38 28.58 3.23
CA GLN A 151 -7.25 29.05 1.85
C GLN A 151 -5.79 28.93 1.38
N TYR A 152 -5.60 28.33 0.20
CA TYR A 152 -4.30 28.25 -0.47
C TYR A 152 -4.03 29.54 -1.24
N ASN A 153 -2.93 30.21 -0.94
CA ASN A 153 -2.53 31.50 -1.54
C ASN A 153 -1.20 31.40 -2.31
N GLY A 154 -0.71 30.18 -2.58
CA GLY A 154 0.51 29.95 -3.33
C GLY A 154 0.26 29.80 -4.84
N ASP A 155 1.32 29.56 -5.58
CA ASP A 155 1.25 29.34 -7.03
C ASP A 155 0.63 27.99 -7.36
N VAL A 156 -0.26 27.97 -8.36
CA VAL A 156 -0.92 26.75 -8.81
C VAL A 156 -0.19 26.18 -10.03
N ARG A 157 0.40 24.99 -9.88
CA ARG A 157 1.00 24.24 -11.00
C ARG A 157 -0.09 23.81 -11.98
N LYS A 158 0.11 24.09 -13.28
CA LYS A 158 -0.78 23.70 -14.38
C LYS A 158 0.00 22.90 -15.41
N ASP A 159 -0.41 21.66 -15.63
CA ASP A 159 0.24 20.76 -16.58
C ASP A 159 -0.62 20.62 -17.85
N LYS A 160 0.01 20.60 -19.03
CA LYS A 160 -0.67 20.34 -20.30
C LYS A 160 -0.79 18.83 -20.49
N VAL A 161 -2.01 18.34 -20.72
CA VAL A 161 -2.29 16.92 -20.94
C VAL A 161 -2.82 16.73 -22.36
N LEU A 162 -2.17 15.85 -23.13
CA LEU A 162 -2.64 15.40 -24.43
C LEU A 162 -3.34 14.05 -24.28
N VAL A 163 -4.61 13.96 -24.67
CA VAL A 163 -5.39 12.73 -24.64
C VAL A 163 -5.71 12.33 -26.07
N LEU A 164 -5.23 11.16 -26.49
CA LEU A 164 -5.51 10.59 -27.81
C LEU A 164 -6.59 9.52 -27.68
N LEU A 165 -7.74 9.74 -28.30
CA LEU A 165 -8.80 8.73 -28.44
C LEU A 165 -8.61 8.03 -29.77
N VAL A 166 -8.28 6.74 -29.73
CA VAL A 166 -7.96 5.92 -30.91
C VAL A 166 -8.95 4.76 -31.04
N GLU A 167 -9.26 4.40 -32.27
CA GLU A 167 -10.09 3.24 -32.62
C GLU A 167 -9.46 2.48 -33.79
N PHE A 168 -9.83 1.20 -33.93
CA PHE A 168 -9.31 0.34 -34.97
C PHE A 168 -10.33 0.15 -36.10
N SER A 169 -9.89 -0.35 -37.25
CA SER A 169 -10.79 -0.62 -38.38
C SER A 169 -11.80 -1.73 -38.09
N ASP A 170 -11.43 -2.66 -37.23
CA ASP A 170 -12.18 -3.87 -36.84
C ASP A 170 -12.93 -3.72 -35.51
N PHE A 171 -12.51 -2.81 -34.63
CA PHE A 171 -13.15 -2.57 -33.34
C PHE A 171 -13.27 -1.07 -33.03
N LYS A 172 -14.53 -0.61 -32.92
CA LYS A 172 -14.87 0.78 -32.61
C LYS A 172 -15.12 0.96 -31.11
N HIS A 173 -15.04 2.20 -30.65
CA HIS A 173 -15.49 2.53 -29.29
C HIS A 173 -17.00 2.24 -29.13
N ASN A 174 -17.46 2.01 -27.89
CA ASN A 174 -18.87 1.71 -27.54
C ASN A 174 -19.49 0.43 -28.17
N ASN A 175 -18.72 -0.67 -28.28
CA ASN A 175 -19.23 -2.01 -28.65
C ASN A 175 -19.24 -2.98 -27.47
#